data_AF-A0A5J4PTF0-F1
#
_entry.id   AF-A0A5J4PTF0-F1
#
_cell.length_a   1.000
_cell.length_b   1.000
_cell.length_c   1.000
_cell.angle_alpha   90.00
_cell.angle_beta   90.00
_cell.angle_gamma   90.00
#
_symmetry.space_group_name_H-M   'P 1'
#
loop_
_entity.id
_entity.type
_entity.pdbx_description
1 polymer ?
#
loop_
_entity_poly.entity_id
_entity_poly.type
_entity_poly.pdbx_seq_one_letter_code
_entity_poly.pdbx_strand_id
1 'polypeptide(L)'
;MLSKDRRKNLEELGIDLWLENPAEIKQRSGLQGGKNDKSDARKIAAYALRFQDKSRLFTLPEQNIASLKPLLSERDMYVSDTCKYQGPLTDQQRFM
;
A
#
# COMPACT_ATOMS: atom_id res chain seq x y z
N MET A 1 4.39 -8.70 4.30
CA MET A 1 3.33 -7.65 4.35
C MET A 1 2.07 -8.25 4.98
N LEU A 2 1.42 -7.57 5.92
CA LEU A 2 0.14 -8.03 6.47
C LEU A 2 -0.94 -7.99 5.37
N SER A 3 -1.75 -9.06 5.26
CA SER A 3 -2.94 -9.08 4.40
C SER A 3 -3.86 -7.91 4.76
N LYS A 4 -4.62 -7.39 3.78
CA LYS A 4 -5.64 -6.35 4.01
C LYS A 4 -6.63 -6.76 5.11
N ASP A 5 -7.02 -8.03 5.13
CA ASP A 5 -7.96 -8.58 6.12
C ASP A 5 -7.40 -8.52 7.54
N ARG A 6 -6.10 -8.80 7.72
CA ARG A 6 -5.47 -8.73 9.03
C ARG A 6 -5.37 -7.30 9.57
N ARG A 7 -5.26 -6.29 8.70
CA ARG A 7 -5.21 -4.89 9.14
C ARG A 7 -6.59 -4.40 9.59
N LYS A 8 -7.62 -4.75 8.81
CA LYS A 8 -9.00 -4.42 9.16
C LYS A 8 -9.43 -5.02 10.51
N ASN A 9 -9.11 -6.31 10.73
CA ASN A 9 -9.44 -6.97 11.99
C ASN A 9 -8.74 -6.33 13.21
N LEU A 10 -7.54 -5.77 13.05
CA LEU A 10 -6.81 -5.12 14.14
C LEU A 10 -7.38 -3.75 14.50
N GLU A 11 -7.88 -3.00 13.51
CA GLU A 11 -8.59 -1.75 13.77
C GLU A 11 -9.95 -1.98 14.43
N GLU A 12 -10.68 -3.04 14.05
CA GLU A 12 -11.92 -3.44 14.72
C GLU A 12 -11.69 -3.79 16.20
N LEU A 13 -10.48 -4.24 16.55
CA LEU A 13 -10.04 -4.53 17.92
C LEU A 13 -9.51 -3.28 18.66
N GLY A 14 -9.50 -2.10 18.03
CA GLY A 14 -8.98 -0.87 18.62
C GLY A 14 -7.46 -0.87 18.83
N ILE A 15 -6.71 -1.67 18.05
CA ILE A 15 -5.26 -1.77 18.16
C ILE A 15 -4.61 -0.79 17.18
N ASP A 16 -3.90 0.19 17.72
CA ASP A 16 -3.13 1.15 16.94
C ASP A 16 -1.96 0.45 16.22
N LEU A 17 -1.87 0.66 14.91
CA LEU A 17 -0.83 0.08 14.08
C LEU A 17 0.17 1.16 13.65
N TRP A 18 1.47 0.93 13.82
CA TRP A 18 2.50 1.80 13.23
C TRP A 18 3.20 1.06 12.09
N LEU A 19 3.02 1.55 10.87
CA LEU A 19 3.70 1.01 9.68
C LEU A 19 4.97 1.80 9.39
N GLU A 20 6.11 1.13 9.51
CA GLU A 20 7.42 1.73 9.27
C GLU A 20 8.16 1.02 8.14
N ASN A 21 9.09 1.73 7.49
CA ASN A 21 9.88 1.15 6.41
C ASN A 21 10.85 0.08 6.97
N PRO A 22 10.84 -1.18 6.48
CA PRO A 22 11.76 -2.21 6.96
C PRO A 22 13.23 -1.85 6.73
N ALA A 23 13.54 -1.04 5.72
CA ALA A 23 14.89 -0.54 5.48
C ALA A 23 15.34 0.44 6.58
N GLU A 24 14.45 1.33 7.03
CA GLU A 24 14.73 2.26 8.13
C GLU A 24 15.00 1.52 9.44
N ILE A 25 14.15 0.54 9.77
CA ILE A 25 14.34 -0.28 10.99
C ILE A 25 15.70 -0.95 10.92
N LYS A 26 16.08 -1.56 9.78
CA LYS A 26 17.38 -2.21 9.61
C LYS A 26 18.55 -1.25 9.73
N GLN A 27 18.48 -0.09 9.06
CA GLN A 27 19.56 0.91 9.08
C GLN A 27 19.79 1.44 10.49
N ARG A 28 18.72 1.71 11.25
CA ARG A 28 18.83 2.23 12.64
C ARG A 28 19.12 1.16 13.69
N SER A 29 18.84 -0.12 13.39
CA SER A 29 19.11 -1.25 14.28
C SER A 29 20.51 -1.87 14.09
N GLY A 30 21.26 -1.44 13.07
CA GLY A 30 22.59 -1.95 12.75
C GLY A 30 22.58 -3.24 11.91
N LEU A 31 23.69 -3.49 11.21
CA LEU A 31 23.92 -4.69 10.41
C LEU A 31 24.31 -5.86 11.33
N GLN A 32 23.45 -6.88 11.43
CA GLN A 32 23.81 -8.16 12.04
C GLN A 32 23.38 -9.31 11.12
N GLY A 33 24.28 -10.26 10.93
CA GLY A 33 24.04 -11.48 10.17
C GLY A 33 23.14 -12.47 10.92
N GLY A 34 22.27 -13.14 10.17
CA GLY A 34 21.38 -14.20 10.67
C GLY A 34 19.93 -13.74 10.82
N LYS A 35 19.04 -14.45 10.14
CA LYS A 35 17.58 -14.23 10.18
C LYS A 35 16.99 -15.04 11.33
N ASN A 36 16.47 -14.39 12.36
CA ASN A 36 15.79 -15.05 13.47
C ASN A 36 14.59 -14.19 13.91
N ASP A 37 13.38 -14.74 13.77
CA ASP A 37 12.14 -14.00 14.04
C ASP A 37 12.07 -13.45 15.47
N LYS A 38 12.65 -14.16 16.44
CA LYS A 38 12.70 -13.70 17.85
C LYS A 38 13.61 -12.49 18.02
N SER A 39 14.75 -12.44 17.32
CA SER A 39 15.67 -11.30 17.41
C SER A 39 15.11 -10.10 16.65
N ASP A 40 14.43 -10.33 15.53
CA ASP A 40 13.77 -9.28 14.75
C ASP A 40 12.60 -8.67 15.52
N ALA A 41 11.79 -9.47 16.23
CA ALA A 41 10.73 -8.95 17.10
C ALA A 41 11.29 -8.03 18.20
N ARG A 42 12.39 -8.42 18.85
CA ARG A 42 13.06 -7.59 19.86
C ARG A 42 13.60 -6.28 19.28
N LYS A 43 14.17 -6.33 18.07
CA LYS A 43 14.68 -5.13 17.37
C LYS A 43 13.55 -4.18 17.02
N ILE A 44 12.44 -4.68 16.50
CA ILE A 44 11.26 -3.87 16.18
C ILE A 44 10.72 -3.22 17.46
N ALA A 45 10.62 -3.96 18.56
CA ALA A 45 10.22 -3.40 19.86
C ALA A 45 11.18 -2.32 20.37
N ALA A 46 12.50 -2.55 20.29
CA ALA A 46 13.51 -1.58 20.70
C ALA A 46 13.50 -0.32 19.83
N TYR A 47 13.33 -0.46 18.51
CA TYR A 47 13.14 0.65 17.59
C TYR A 47 11.88 1.43 17.96
N ALA A 48 10.76 0.74 18.17
CA ALA A 48 9.48 1.36 18.48
C ALA A 48 9.54 2.16 19.78
N LEU A 49 10.18 1.62 20.82
CA LEU A 49 10.39 2.34 22.08
C LEU A 49 11.28 3.57 21.91
N ARG A 50 12.35 3.46 21.12
CA ARG A 50 13.31 4.56 20.91
C ARG A 50 12.74 5.71 20.07
N PHE A 51 11.91 5.40 19.09
CA PHE A 51 11.38 6.36 18.12
C PHE A 51 9.86 6.54 18.24
N GLN A 52 9.31 6.28 19.42
CA GLN A 52 7.87 6.40 19.69
C GLN A 52 7.36 7.82 19.39
N ASP A 53 8.20 8.83 19.62
CA ASP A 53 7.97 10.24 19.29
C ASP A 53 7.72 10.48 17.78
N LYS A 54 8.25 9.61 16.92
CA LYS A 54 8.12 9.67 15.46
C LYS A 54 7.05 8.73 14.92
N SER A 55 6.33 8.04 15.81
CA SER A 55 5.33 7.07 15.40
C SER A 55 4.21 7.74 14.58
N ARG A 56 3.93 7.16 13.42
CA ARG A 56 2.79 7.54 12.59
C ARG A 56 1.83 6.38 12.60
N LEU A 57 0.73 6.57 13.32
CA LEU A 57 -0.34 5.59 13.35
C LEU A 57 -0.94 5.46 11.96
N PHE A 58 -1.04 4.22 11.53
CA PHE A 58 -1.72 3.84 10.32
C PHE A 58 -3.21 3.93 10.56
N THR A 59 -3.87 4.70 9.71
CA THR A 59 -5.32 4.74 9.60
C THR A 59 -5.71 4.04 8.32
N LEU A 60 -6.68 3.11 8.38
CA LEU A 60 -7.29 2.56 7.17
C LEU A 60 -7.73 3.71 6.26
N PRO A 61 -7.42 3.63 4.95
CA PRO A 61 -7.99 4.57 4.00
C PRO A 61 -9.50 4.46 4.08
N GLU A 62 -10.17 5.62 4.15
CA GLU A 62 -11.63 5.67 4.13
C GLU A 62 -12.18 4.85 2.95
N GLN A 63 -13.35 4.23 3.12
CA GLN A 63 -13.99 3.43 2.07
C GLN A 63 -14.09 4.20 0.75
N ASN A 64 -14.28 5.52 0.82
CA ASN A 64 -14.31 6.43 -0.33
C ASN A 64 -12.99 6.42 -1.13
N ILE A 65 -11.84 6.40 -0.46
CA ILE A 65 -10.53 6.37 -1.12
C ILE A 65 -10.26 4.97 -1.70
N ALA A 66 -10.74 3.93 -1.03
CA ALA A 66 -10.63 2.56 -1.53
C ALA A 66 -11.46 2.33 -2.80
N SER A 67 -12.66 2.92 -2.89
CA SER A 67 -13.55 2.82 -4.06
C SER A 67 -13.07 3.63 -5.26
N LEU A 68 -12.25 4.67 -5.06
CA LEU A 68 -11.66 5.43 -6.17
C LEU A 68 -10.69 4.61 -7.02
N LYS A 69 -9.97 3.64 -6.45
CA LYS A 69 -8.99 2.84 -7.19
C LYS A 69 -9.58 2.04 -8.36
N PRO A 70 -10.65 1.23 -8.17
CA PRO A 70 -11.26 0.51 -9.29
C PRO A 70 -11.86 1.48 -10.32
N LEU A 71 -12.48 2.59 -9.87
CA LEU A 71 -13.04 3.60 -10.78
C LEU A 71 -11.97 4.26 -11.66
N LEU A 72 -10.79 4.56 -11.10
CA LEU A 72 -9.67 5.09 -11.89
C LEU A 72 -9.15 4.07 -12.90
N SER A 73 -9.03 2.80 -12.50
CA SER A 73 -8.63 1.72 -13.40
C SER A 73 -9.62 1.52 -14.55
N GLU A 74 -10.91 1.62 -14.26
CA GLU A 74 -11.98 1.52 -15.25
C GLU A 74 -11.97 2.71 -16.21
N ARG A 75 -11.78 3.93 -15.69
CA ARG A 75 -11.59 5.12 -16.52
C ARG A 75 -10.40 4.98 -17.47
N ASP A 76 -9.25 4.48 -16.99
CA ASP A 76 -8.05 4.34 -17.82
C ASP A 76 -8.22 3.28 -18.91
N MET A 77 -8.96 2.21 -18.63
CA MET A 77 -9.40 1.23 -19.62
C MET A 77 -10.24 1.90 -20.71
N TYR A 78 -11.28 2.65 -20.34
CA TYR A 78 -12.14 3.33 -21.31
C TYR A 78 -11.38 4.34 -22.15
N VAL A 79 -10.50 5.15 -21.56
CA VAL A 79 -9.67 6.10 -22.31
C VAL A 79 -8.80 5.36 -23.32
N SER A 80 -8.17 4.27 -22.91
CA SER A 80 -7.36 3.44 -23.81
C SER A 80 -8.19 2.88 -24.97
N ASP A 81 -9.41 2.42 -24.69
CA ASP A 81 -10.31 1.87 -25.70
C ASP A 81 -10.82 2.95 -26.66
N THR A 82 -11.16 4.14 -26.19
CA THR A 82 -11.54 5.25 -27.08
C THR A 82 -10.45 5.58 -28.09
N CYS A 83 -9.18 5.62 -27.66
CA CYS A 83 -8.05 5.81 -28.55
C CYS A 83 -7.92 4.68 -29.59
N LYS A 84 -8.18 3.42 -29.20
CA LYS A 84 -8.13 2.26 -30.11
C LYS A 84 -9.23 2.33 -31.17
N TYR A 85 -10.44 2.74 -30.80
CA TYR A 85 -11.58 2.74 -31.72
C TYR A 85 -11.66 3.99 -32.60
N GLN A 86 -11.05 5.10 -32.20
CA GLN A 86 -11.01 6.33 -33.02
C GLN A 86 -10.33 6.13 -34.38
N GLY A 87 -9.19 5.43 -34.44
CA GLY A 87 -8.50 5.15 -35.71
C GLY A 87 -9.38 4.40 -36.72
N PRO A 88 -9.89 3.21 -36.37
CA PRO A 88 -10.77 2.42 -37.22
C PRO A 88 -12.05 3.14 -37.65
N LEU A 89 -12.68 3.92 -36.76
CA LEU A 89 -13.89 4.69 -37.10
C LEU A 89 -13.59 5.76 -38.16
N THR A 90 -12.43 6.41 -38.07
CA THR A 90 -12.00 7.43 -39.05
C THR A 90 -11.71 6.79 -40.42
N ASP A 91 -11.10 5.61 -40.43
CA ASP A 91 -10.85 4.86 -41.66
C ASP A 91 -12.15 4.35 -42.31
N GLN A 92 -13.10 3.83 -41.52
CA GLN A 92 -14.40 3.42 -42.06
C GLN A 92 -15.18 4.59 -42.67
N GLN A 93 -15.14 5.78 -42.06
CA GLN A 93 -15.76 6.98 -42.62
C GLN A 93 -15.10 7.47 -43.92
N ARG A 94 -13.84 7.12 -44.19
CA ARG A 94 -13.17 7.43 -45.46
C ARG A 94 -13.49 6.44 -46.57
N PHE A 95 -13.95 5.24 -46.21
CA PHE A 95 -14.27 4.16 -47.14
C PHE A 95 -15.75 4.12 -47.56
N MET A 96 -16.64 4.78 -46.81
CA MET A 96 -18.03 5.07 -47.23
C MET A 96 -18.13 6.44 -47.90
#